data_AF-A0A2K2TY58-F1
#
_entry.id   AF-A0A2K2TY58-F1
#
_cell.length_a   1.000
_cell.length_b   1.000
_cell.length_c   1.000
_cell.angle_alpha   90.00
_cell.angle_beta   90.00
_cell.angle_gamma   90.00
#
_symmetry.space_group_name_H-M   'P 1'
#
loop_
_entity.id
_entity.type
_entity.pdbx_description
1 polymer ?
#
loop_
_entity_poly.entity_id
_entity_poly.type
_entity_poly.pdbx_seq_one_letter_code
_entity_poly.pdbx_strand_id
1 'polypeptide(L)' 'MIDNEEMPIGFTLALSQNTDSMIKFSNLSTSEQERIIDRARQIKSRKEMHQYVSNLSSNEGGKFS' A
#
# COMPACT_ATOMS: atom_id res chain seq x y z
N MET A 1 0.00 -22.00 11.43
CA MET A 1 0.56 -21.33 10.25
C MET A 1 -0.59 -21.10 9.29
N ILE A 2 -0.94 -19.84 9.04
CA ILE A 2 -1.71 -19.47 7.85
C ILE A 2 -0.78 -18.59 7.05
N ASP A 3 0.05 -19.25 6.26
CA ASP A 3 0.71 -18.68 5.10
C ASP A 3 -0.38 -18.20 4.14
N ASN A 4 -0.59 -16.89 4.09
CA ASN A 4 -1.24 -16.18 2.98
C ASN A 4 -0.94 -14.69 3.13
N GLU A 5 0.34 -14.34 3.21
CA GLU A 5 0.83 -12.97 3.04
C GLU A 5 0.73 -12.52 1.57
N GLU A 6 -0.27 -13.00 0.83
CA GLU A 6 -0.56 -12.48 -0.49
C GLU A 6 -1.08 -11.05 -0.32
N MET A 7 -0.49 -10.14 -1.10
CA MET A 7 -0.96 -8.77 -1.15
C MET A 7 -2.41 -8.74 -1.64
N PRO A 8 -3.29 -7.91 -1.05
CA PRO A 8 -4.66 -7.78 -1.55
C PRO A 8 -4.65 -7.46 -3.04
N ILE A 9 -5.41 -8.21 -3.85
CA ILE A 9 -5.44 -8.03 -5.32
C ILE A 9 -5.73 -6.57 -5.70
N GLY A 10 -6.67 -5.92 -4.99
CA GLY A 10 -7.00 -4.51 -5.21
C GLY A 10 -5.84 -3.57 -4.92
N PHE A 11 -4.97 -3.90 -3.97
CA PHE A 11 -3.77 -3.14 -3.63
C PHE A 11 -2.71 -3.31 -4.71
N THR A 12 -2.40 -4.54 -5.11
CA THR A 12 -1.44 -4.83 -6.20
C THR A 12 -1.86 -4.15 -7.50
N LEU A 13 -3.15 -4.23 -7.85
CA LEU A 13 -3.70 -3.57 -9.05
C LEU A 13 -3.64 -2.04 -8.95
N ALA A 14 -3.88 -1.46 -7.77
CA ALA A 14 -3.79 -0.02 -7.58
C ALA A 14 -2.33 0.48 -7.65
N LEU A 15 -1.37 -0.28 -7.10
CA LEU A 15 0.06 0.02 -7.22
C LEU A 15 0.53 -0.04 -8.68
N SER A 16 0.11 -1.04 -9.45
CA SER A 16 0.50 -1.14 -10.87
C SER A 16 -0.03 0.01 -11.73
N GLN A 17 -1.09 0.71 -11.27
CA GLN A 17 -1.65 1.89 -11.93
C GLN A 17 -1.00 3.21 -11.46
N ASN A 18 -0.15 3.17 -10.42
CA ASN A 18 0.54 4.33 -9.86
C ASN A 18 2.02 3.98 -9.60
N THR A 19 2.83 4.10 -10.65
CA THR A 19 4.25 3.75 -10.64
C THR A 19 5.03 4.45 -9.53
N ASP A 20 4.75 5.72 -9.25
CA ASP A 20 5.42 6.47 -8.18
C ASP A 20 5.13 5.87 -6.81
N SER A 21 3.88 5.50 -6.56
CA SER A 21 3.46 4.85 -5.31
C SER A 21 4.06 3.45 -5.18
N MET A 22 4.18 2.72 -6.29
CA MET A 22 4.83 1.41 -6.33
C MET A 22 6.32 1.51 -6.00
N ILE A 23 7.05 2.43 -6.63
CA ILE A 23 8.48 2.67 -6.35
C ILE A 23 8.68 3.05 -4.89
N LYS A 24 7.82 3.93 -4.38
CA LYS A 24 7.90 4.34 -2.98
C LYS A 24 7.63 3.19 -2.03
N PHE A 25 6.57 2.42 -2.27
CA PHE A 25 6.26 1.23 -1.49
C PHE A 25 7.42 0.24 -1.48
N SER A 26 8.06 -0.03 -2.63
CA SER A 26 9.20 -0.95 -2.72
C SER A 26 10.45 -0.49 -1.97
N ASN A 27 10.58 0.82 -1.72
CA ASN A 27 11.70 1.40 -0.99
C ASN A 27 11.48 1.46 0.53
N LEU A 28 10.29 1.12 1.02
CA LEU A 28 10.00 1.07 2.45
C LEU A 28 10.64 -0.15 3.11
N SER A 29 10.88 -0.07 4.42
CA SER A 29 11.27 -1.25 5.20
C SER A 29 10.16 -2.32 5.19
N THR A 30 10.52 -3.58 5.39
CA THR A 30 9.55 -4.69 5.49
C THR A 30 8.43 -4.38 6.49
N SER A 31 8.77 -3.81 7.65
CA SER A 31 7.79 -3.44 8.68
C SER A 31 6.81 -2.35 8.26
N GLU A 32 7.24 -1.41 7.42
CA GLU A 32 6.38 -0.36 6.89
C GLU A 32 5.49 -0.89 5.75
N GLN A 33 6.05 -1.76 4.90
CA GLN A 33 5.29 -2.45 3.86
C GLN A 33 4.18 -3.31 4.47
N GLU A 34 4.47 -4.08 5.52
CA GLU A 34 3.48 -4.88 6.26
C GLU A 34 2.36 -4.01 6.84
N ARG A 35 2.70 -2.89 7.50
CA ARG A 35 1.70 -1.95 8.03
C ARG A 35 0.78 -1.42 6.94
N ILE A 36 1.32 -1.13 5.75
CA ILE A 36 0.54 -0.65 4.60
C ILE A 36 -0.35 -1.76 4.05
N ILE A 37 0.17 -2.98 3.91
CA ILE A 37 -0.58 -4.15 3.45
C ILE A 37 -1.74 -4.43 4.43
N ASP A 38 -1.49 -4.38 5.74
CA ASP A 38 -2.51 -4.58 6.76
C ASP A 38 -3.62 -3.53 6.71
N ARG A 39 -3.26 -2.27 6.47
CA ARG A 39 -4.26 -1.22 6.22
C ARG A 39 -5.03 -1.47 4.92
N ALA A 40 -4.35 -1.87 3.84
CA ALA A 40 -4.99 -2.18 2.58
C ALA A 40 -6.01 -3.33 2.68
N ARG A 41 -5.76 -4.35 3.51
CA ARG A 41 -6.70 -5.45 3.80
C ARG A 41 -8.04 -4.98 4.41
N GLN A 42 -8.04 -3.84 5.10
CA GLN A 42 -9.24 -3.28 5.73
C GLN A 42 -10.10 -2.47 4.74
N ILE A 43 -9.55 -2.05 3.60
CA ILE A 43 -10.26 -1.24 2.61
C ILE A 43 -11.23 -2.11 1.82
N LYS A 44 -12.49 -1.69 1.74
CA LYS A 44 -13.57 -2.47 1.10
C LYS A 44 -14.02 -1.92 -0.26
N SER A 45 -13.62 -0.69 -0.61
CA SER A 45 -13.99 -0.10 -1.90
C SER A 45 -12.78 0.13 -2.80
N ARG A 46 -12.99 -0.05 -4.11
CA ARG A 46 -11.98 0.26 -5.12
C ARG A 46 -11.55 1.73 -5.05
N LYS A 47 -12.49 2.65 -4.86
CA LYS A 47 -12.21 4.10 -4.79
C LYS A 47 -11.29 4.43 -3.61
N GLU A 48 -11.58 3.92 -2.42
CA GLU A 48 -10.72 4.12 -1.25
C GLU A 48 -9.35 3.47 -1.44
N MET A 49 -9.25 2.31 -2.09
CA MET A 49 -7.96 1.67 -2.38
C MET A 49 -7.09 2.53 -3.29
N HIS A 50 -7.67 3.09 -4.35
CA HIS A 50 -6.97 4.01 -5.24
C HIS A 50 -6.53 5.29 -4.52
N GLN A 51 -7.38 5.86 -3.67
CA GLN A 51 -7.01 7.03 -2.86
C GLN A 51 -5.89 6.71 -1.88
N TYR A 52 -5.97 5.55 -1.21
CA TYR A 52 -4.95 5.08 -0.28
C TYR A 52 -3.60 4.91 -0.95
N VAL A 53 -3.54 4.24 -2.10
CA VAL A 53 -2.32 4.07 -2.88
C VAL A 53 -1.78 5.41 -3.38
N SER A 54 -2.62 6.27 -3.96
CA SER A 54 -2.16 7.58 -4.45
C SER A 54 -1.57 8.46 -3.36
N ASN A 55 -2.05 8.33 -2.12
CA ASN A 55 -1.48 9.05 -0.99
C ASN A 55 -0.09 8.53 -0.58
N LEU A 56 0.31 7.32 -1.01
CA LEU A 56 1.66 6.82 -0.77
C LEU A 56 2.68 7.70 -1.48
N SER A 57 2.50 8.01 -2.78
CA SER A 57 3.44 8.89 -3.50
C SER A 57 3.36 10.35 -3.07
N SER A 58 2.18 10.87 -2.73
CA SER A 58 1.98 12.29 -2.39
C SER A 58 2.60 12.74 -1.07
N ASN A 59 3.00 11.82 -0.18
CA ASN A 59 3.44 12.18 1.16
C ASN A 59 4.97 12.10 1.32
N GLU A 60 5.74 13.12 0.93
CA GLU A 60 7.18 13.21 1.25
C GLU A 60 7.46 12.74 2.69
N GLY A 61 8.54 11.97 2.90
CA GLY A 61 8.81 11.15 4.10
C GLY A 61 8.67 11.83 5.46
N GLY A 62 7.44 12.04 5.92
CA GLY A 62 7.12 12.84 7.08
C GLY A 62 6.25 12.08 8.08
N LYS A 63 6.92 11.38 8.99
CA LYS A 63 6.50 11.13 10.38
C LYS A 63 5.06 10.65 10.60
N PHE A 64 4.92 9.34 10.73
CA PHE A 64 4.05 8.81 11.79
C PHE A 64 4.79 9.02 13.12
N SER A 65 4.60 10.19 13.73
CA SER A 65 4.88 10.47 15.14
C SER A 65 3.56 10.72 15.86
#